data_AF-A0A3C0IPT9-F1
#
_entry.id   AF-A0A3C0IPT9-F1
#
_cell.length_a   1.000
_cell.length_b   1.000
_cell.length_c   1.000
_cell.angle_alpha   90.00
_cell.angle_beta   90.00
_cell.angle_gamma   90.00
#
_symmetry.space_group_name_H-M   'P 1'
#
loop_
_entity.id
_entity.type
_entity.pdbx_description
1 polymer ?
#
loop_
_entity_poly.entity_id
_entity_poly.type
_entity_poly.pdbx_seq_one_letter_code
_entity_poly.pdbx_strand_id
1 'polypeptide(L)'
;TMDIPVPKIAPCEPFTLTEQLNYEKEVTGMFMSGHPLDHFRFELKHYGIISLADFNEIKDDTTKVQAMVNRTLRVAGLVTDCSHRVTKNGKNFGILSVEDFSGKTEFAFFGDDYARFKNYFEKGYNLTVNGFFKPGWKEGTYEFKVTNITLLEMVKEKLTKQLDLHLDVAALTEDVVSFFVNNAKEHNNGATTLRFHLYAPDQQKLSLQTVGKGIKMNEELTNYLYNAPFIEVKVVTQENN
;
A
#
# COMPACT_ATOMS: atom_id res chain seq x y z
N THR A 1 21.70 53.43 22.86
CA THR A 1 21.55 52.33 21.88
C THR A 1 20.08 52.26 21.55
N MET A 2 19.68 52.53 20.29
CA MET A 2 18.29 52.41 19.87
C MET A 2 17.95 50.92 19.75
N ASP A 3 17.05 50.43 20.60
CA ASP A 3 16.49 49.09 20.47
C ASP A 3 15.49 49.09 19.31
N ILE A 4 15.85 48.40 18.22
CA ILE A 4 14.96 48.19 17.08
C ILE A 4 13.96 47.11 17.50
N PRO A 5 12.64 47.40 17.51
CA PRO A 5 11.64 46.41 17.88
C PRO A 5 11.65 45.27 16.84
N VAL A 6 11.76 44.04 17.34
CA VAL A 6 11.77 42.84 16.48
C VAL A 6 10.46 42.78 15.69
N PRO A 7 10.51 42.61 14.36
CA PRO A 7 9.31 42.47 13.54
C PRO A 7 8.47 41.29 14.06
N LYS A 8 7.20 41.57 14.39
CA LYS A 8 6.25 40.52 14.77
C LYS A 8 5.75 39.85 13.50
N ILE A 9 6.00 38.56 13.38
CA ILE A 9 5.48 37.75 12.27
C ILE A 9 3.95 37.69 12.42
N ALA A 10 3.22 37.94 11.33
CA ALA A 10 1.77 37.81 11.33
C ALA A 10 1.38 36.33 11.58
N PRO A 11 0.35 36.06 12.39
CA PRO A 11 -0.13 34.69 12.58
C PRO A 11 -0.65 34.16 11.24
N CYS A 12 -0.11 33.04 10.80
CA CYS A 12 -0.60 32.29 9.65
C CYS A 12 -1.12 30.93 10.11
N GLU A 13 -2.04 30.35 9.35
CA GLU A 13 -2.46 28.98 9.60
C GLU A 13 -1.29 28.03 9.35
N PRO A 14 -1.11 26.99 10.18
CA PRO A 14 -0.12 25.96 9.92
C PRO A 14 -0.49 25.22 8.63
N PHE A 15 0.52 24.88 7.84
CA PHE A 15 0.31 24.04 6.67
C PHE A 15 -0.32 22.71 7.07
N THR A 16 -1.20 22.19 6.21
CA THR A 16 -1.64 20.80 6.32
C THR A 16 -0.43 19.87 6.13
N LEU A 17 -0.49 18.66 6.66
CA LEU A 17 0.59 17.67 6.49
C LEU A 17 0.92 17.46 5.00
N THR A 18 -0.10 17.39 4.14
CA THR A 18 0.07 17.23 2.69
C THR A 18 0.81 18.42 2.07
N GLU A 19 0.45 19.65 2.42
CA GLU A 19 1.14 20.85 1.93
C GLU A 19 2.58 20.91 2.41
N GLN A 20 2.81 20.62 3.69
CA GLN A 20 4.15 20.58 4.26
C GLN A 20 5.04 19.57 3.54
N LEU A 21 4.55 18.35 3.32
CA LEU A 21 5.29 17.30 2.61
C LEU A 21 5.53 17.66 1.14
N ASN A 22 4.58 18.32 0.47
CA ASN A 22 4.77 18.82 -0.88
C ASN A 22 5.86 19.91 -0.93
N TYR A 23 5.84 20.87 -0.02
CA TYR A 23 6.87 21.91 0.07
C TYR A 23 8.25 21.33 0.41
N GLU A 24 8.34 20.35 1.33
CA GLU A 24 9.58 19.65 1.63
C GLU A 24 10.16 18.99 0.38
N LYS A 25 9.32 18.29 -0.38
CA LYS A 25 9.74 17.65 -1.63
C LYS A 25 10.15 18.66 -2.70
N GLU A 26 9.41 19.77 -2.86
CA GLU A 26 9.77 20.81 -3.83
C GLU A 26 11.10 21.50 -3.49
N VAL A 27 11.37 21.75 -2.22
CA VAL A 27 12.57 22.48 -1.78
C VAL A 27 13.80 21.57 -1.70
N THR A 28 13.65 20.36 -1.17
CA THR A 28 14.78 19.47 -0.85
C THR A 28 14.91 18.27 -1.78
N GLY A 29 13.86 17.97 -2.57
CA GLY A 29 13.78 16.77 -3.38
C GLY A 29 13.41 15.50 -2.60
N MET A 30 13.15 15.58 -1.30
CA MET A 30 12.80 14.43 -0.45
C MET A 30 11.82 14.79 0.67
N PHE A 31 11.15 13.79 1.23
CA PHE A 31 10.29 13.94 2.42
C PHE A 31 11.14 13.80 3.68
N MET A 32 11.29 14.87 4.47
CA MET A 32 12.08 14.86 5.70
C MET A 32 11.23 14.52 6.92
N SER A 33 9.96 14.92 6.91
CA SER A 33 9.03 14.74 8.04
C SER A 33 8.27 13.40 8.02
N GLY A 34 8.45 12.59 6.99
CA GLY A 34 7.80 11.27 6.81
C GLY A 34 7.20 11.11 5.42
N HIS A 35 7.31 9.93 4.83
CA HIS A 35 6.73 9.66 3.52
C HIS A 35 5.21 9.41 3.67
N PRO A 36 4.35 9.86 2.75
CA PRO A 36 2.91 9.53 2.77
C PRO A 36 2.59 8.02 2.85
N LEU A 37 3.55 7.17 2.49
CA LEU A 37 3.41 5.72 2.53
C LEU A 37 3.69 5.12 3.92
N ASP A 38 4.16 5.93 4.88
CA ASP A 38 4.44 5.51 6.26
C ASP A 38 3.18 5.04 6.99
N HIS A 39 2.01 5.57 6.63
CA HIS A 39 0.73 5.10 7.17
C HIS A 39 0.34 3.70 6.68
N PHE A 40 1.01 3.17 5.67
CA PHE A 40 0.65 1.92 4.98
C PHE A 40 1.70 0.83 5.14
N ARG A 41 2.57 0.93 6.16
CA ARG A 41 3.65 -0.03 6.41
C ARG A 41 3.14 -1.47 6.58
N PHE A 42 1.98 -1.63 7.20
CA PHE A 42 1.33 -2.93 7.33
C PHE A 42 0.93 -3.50 5.96
N GLU A 43 0.29 -2.67 5.13
CA GLU A 43 -0.14 -3.04 3.78
C GLU A 43 1.05 -3.40 2.88
N LEU A 44 2.08 -2.56 2.88
CA LEU A 44 3.31 -2.78 2.11
C LEU A 44 3.99 -4.11 2.48
N LYS A 45 3.97 -4.48 3.76
CA LYS A 45 4.61 -5.71 4.25
C LYS A 45 3.80 -6.98 3.97
N HIS A 46 2.48 -6.94 4.17
CA HIS A 46 1.66 -8.16 4.24
C HIS A 46 0.84 -8.49 2.99
N TYR A 47 0.79 -7.60 2.00
CA TYR A 47 -0.08 -7.77 0.82
C TYR A 47 0.70 -8.11 -0.45
N GLY A 48 1.93 -8.62 -0.33
CA GLY A 48 2.76 -9.04 -1.47
C GLY A 48 3.10 -7.88 -2.41
N ILE A 49 3.23 -6.67 -1.86
CA ILE A 49 3.64 -5.48 -2.59
C ILE A 49 5.15 -5.50 -2.72
N ILE A 50 5.67 -5.49 -3.94
CA ILE A 50 7.12 -5.37 -4.20
C ILE A 50 7.50 -3.89 -4.32
N SER A 51 8.76 -3.59 -4.04
CA SER A 51 9.30 -2.23 -4.19
C SER A 51 9.34 -1.81 -5.66
N LEU A 52 9.26 -0.50 -5.94
CA LEU A 52 9.40 0.01 -7.30
C LEU A 52 10.80 -0.20 -7.87
N ALA A 53 11.82 -0.24 -7.03
CA ALA A 53 13.18 -0.60 -7.44
C ALA A 53 13.23 -2.05 -7.96
N ASP A 54 12.68 -3.01 -7.22
CA ASP A 54 12.61 -4.42 -7.67
C ASP A 54 11.77 -4.54 -8.95
N PHE A 55 10.66 -3.81 -9.01
CA PHE A 55 9.82 -3.76 -10.21
C PHE A 55 10.58 -3.24 -11.43
N ASN A 56 11.32 -2.14 -11.28
CA ASN A 56 12.13 -1.58 -12.37
C ASN A 56 13.27 -2.52 -12.76
N GLU A 57 13.92 -3.17 -11.79
CA GLU A 57 14.96 -4.16 -12.07
C GLU A 57 14.40 -5.35 -12.87
N ILE A 58 13.21 -5.84 -12.51
CA ILE A 58 12.51 -6.85 -13.32
C ILE A 58 12.23 -6.30 -14.71
N LYS A 59 11.61 -5.11 -14.80
CA LYS A 59 11.16 -4.48 -16.07
C LYS A 59 12.30 -4.26 -17.07
N ASP A 60 13.48 -3.88 -16.58
CA ASP A 60 14.61 -3.48 -17.41
C ASP A 60 15.53 -4.67 -17.80
N ASP A 61 15.39 -5.82 -17.13
CA ASP A 61 16.13 -7.05 -17.43
C ASP A 61 15.24 -8.09 -18.13
N THR A 62 15.46 -8.30 -19.43
CA THR A 62 14.70 -9.24 -20.27
C THR A 62 14.65 -10.67 -19.70
N THR A 63 15.72 -11.16 -19.08
CA THR A 63 15.77 -12.50 -18.49
C THR A 63 14.88 -12.57 -17.25
N LYS A 64 14.89 -11.53 -16.42
CA LYS A 64 14.01 -11.43 -15.24
C LYS A 64 12.55 -11.28 -15.65
N VAL A 65 12.23 -10.43 -16.63
CA VAL A 65 10.86 -10.31 -17.14
C VAL A 65 10.36 -11.67 -17.64
N GLN A 66 11.16 -12.40 -18.41
CA GLN A 66 10.78 -13.70 -18.96
C GLN A 66 10.37 -14.70 -17.87
N ALA A 67 11.09 -14.72 -16.75
CA ALA A 67 10.76 -15.56 -15.59
C ALA A 67 9.45 -15.17 -14.87
N MET A 68 8.99 -13.93 -15.09
CA MET A 68 7.83 -13.33 -14.43
C MET A 68 6.63 -13.13 -15.37
N VAL A 69 6.70 -13.58 -16.62
CA VAL A 69 5.59 -13.49 -17.58
C VAL A 69 4.34 -14.18 -17.03
N ASN A 70 3.19 -13.51 -17.18
CA ASN A 70 1.88 -13.95 -16.67
C ASN A 70 1.80 -14.13 -15.14
N ARG A 71 2.84 -13.77 -14.38
CA ARG A 71 2.75 -13.71 -12.92
C ARG A 71 2.22 -12.35 -12.50
N THR A 72 1.22 -12.36 -11.61
CA THR A 72 0.69 -11.14 -11.03
C THR A 72 1.73 -10.51 -10.13
N LEU A 73 2.04 -9.25 -10.42
CA LEU A 73 2.83 -8.37 -9.58
C LEU A 73 1.94 -7.28 -9.02
N ARG A 74 2.28 -6.89 -7.79
CA ARG A 74 1.63 -5.80 -7.08
C ARG A 74 2.71 -4.82 -6.64
N VAL A 75 2.53 -3.56 -7.02
CA VAL A 75 3.37 -2.46 -6.56
C VAL A 75 2.49 -1.40 -5.90
N ALA A 76 3.07 -0.55 -5.06
CA ALA A 76 2.36 0.58 -4.50
C ALA A 76 3.25 1.81 -4.45
N GLY A 77 2.61 2.97 -4.52
CA GLY A 77 3.30 4.23 -4.30
C GLY A 77 2.39 5.45 -4.37
N LEU A 78 3.00 6.60 -4.11
CA LEU A 78 2.42 7.93 -4.20
C LEU A 78 2.41 8.39 -5.66
N VAL A 79 1.27 8.88 -6.15
CA VAL A 79 1.17 9.54 -7.44
C VAL A 79 1.83 10.91 -7.37
N THR A 80 2.96 11.06 -8.06
CA THR A 80 3.75 12.30 -8.09
C THR A 80 3.44 13.15 -9.31
N ASP A 81 3.02 12.52 -10.41
CA ASP A 81 2.57 13.23 -11.60
C ASP A 81 1.56 12.41 -12.41
N CYS A 82 0.69 13.10 -13.13
CA CYS A 82 -0.30 12.50 -14.02
C CYS A 82 -0.45 13.36 -15.27
N SER A 83 -0.30 12.73 -16.44
CA SER A 83 -0.40 13.39 -17.74
C SER A 83 -1.57 12.81 -18.53
N HIS A 84 -2.47 13.68 -19.01
CA HIS A 84 -3.54 13.33 -19.95
C HIS A 84 -3.17 13.82 -21.35
N ARG A 85 -3.13 12.93 -22.34
CA ARG A 85 -2.63 13.24 -23.69
C ARG A 85 -3.48 12.61 -24.77
N VAL A 86 -3.28 13.06 -26.01
CA VAL A 86 -3.93 12.52 -27.21
C VAL A 86 -2.84 12.01 -28.16
N THR A 87 -3.01 10.78 -28.64
CA THR A 87 -2.13 10.18 -29.65
C THR A 87 -2.31 10.88 -31.00
N LYS A 88 -1.37 10.68 -31.94
CA LYS A 88 -1.47 11.20 -33.32
C LYS A 88 -2.76 10.81 -34.04
N ASN A 89 -3.35 9.67 -33.66
CA ASN A 89 -4.58 9.14 -34.25
C ASN A 89 -5.84 9.57 -33.48
N GLY A 90 -5.75 10.59 -32.61
CA GLY A 90 -6.88 11.13 -31.86
C GLY A 90 -7.33 10.31 -30.65
N LYS A 91 -6.66 9.19 -30.32
CA LYS A 91 -7.01 8.38 -29.14
C LYS A 91 -6.40 8.97 -27.87
N ASN A 92 -7.17 9.09 -26.81
CA ASN A 92 -6.69 9.54 -25.50
C ASN A 92 -5.80 8.46 -24.85
N PHE A 93 -4.77 8.92 -24.13
CA PHE A 93 -3.92 8.09 -23.29
C PHE A 93 -3.45 8.90 -22.07
N GLY A 94 -2.97 8.19 -21.06
CA GLY A 94 -2.43 8.81 -19.86
C GLY A 94 -1.13 8.16 -19.42
N ILE A 95 -0.29 8.95 -18.75
CA ILE A 95 0.90 8.47 -18.04
C ILE A 95 0.74 8.81 -16.56
N LEU A 96 0.88 7.80 -15.71
CA LEU A 96 0.83 7.91 -14.26
C LEU A 96 2.23 7.68 -13.68
N SER A 97 2.79 8.69 -13.03
CA SER A 97 4.07 8.62 -12.31
C SER A 97 3.84 8.25 -10.86
N VAL A 98 4.39 7.11 -10.42
CA VAL A 98 4.25 6.58 -9.07
C VAL A 98 5.62 6.47 -8.42
N GLU A 99 5.72 6.84 -7.15
CA GLU A 99 6.97 6.84 -6.36
C GLU A 99 6.77 6.14 -5.01
N ASP A 100 7.77 5.38 -4.58
CA ASP A 100 7.86 4.78 -3.26
C ASP A 100 9.22 5.09 -2.63
N PHE A 101 9.51 4.46 -1.49
CA PHE A 101 10.78 4.63 -0.78
C PHE A 101 12.04 4.24 -1.58
N SER A 102 11.87 3.43 -2.62
CA SER A 102 12.96 2.80 -3.37
C SER A 102 13.18 3.46 -4.73
N GLY A 103 12.17 4.12 -5.30
CA GLY A 103 12.32 4.83 -6.56
C GLY A 103 10.99 5.24 -7.19
N LYS A 104 11.05 5.49 -8.50
CA LYS A 104 9.93 5.98 -9.31
C LYS A 104 9.70 5.07 -10.52
N THR A 105 8.43 4.89 -10.90
CA THR A 105 8.00 4.16 -12.10
C THR A 105 6.88 4.91 -12.79
N GLU A 106 6.77 4.74 -14.11
CA GLU A 106 5.67 5.28 -14.90
C GLU A 106 4.82 4.14 -15.49
N PHE A 107 3.49 4.31 -15.45
CA PHE A 107 2.53 3.43 -16.10
C PHE A 107 1.80 4.20 -17.19
N ALA A 108 1.87 3.69 -18.42
CA ALA A 108 1.17 4.26 -19.56
C ALA A 108 -0.12 3.48 -19.83
N PHE A 109 -1.23 4.19 -19.96
CA PHE A 109 -2.56 3.64 -20.17
C PHE A 109 -3.11 4.17 -21.49
N PHE A 110 -3.56 3.28 -22.37
CA PHE A 110 -4.06 3.64 -23.69
C PHE A 110 -5.50 3.16 -23.88
N GLY A 111 -6.31 3.94 -24.62
CA GLY A 111 -7.65 3.52 -25.02
C GLY A 111 -8.55 3.15 -23.83
N ASP A 112 -9.04 1.92 -23.80
CA ASP A 112 -9.98 1.44 -22.79
C ASP A 112 -9.36 1.38 -21.38
N ASP A 113 -8.07 1.05 -21.28
CA ASP A 113 -7.35 1.05 -20.00
C ASP A 113 -7.28 2.47 -19.42
N TYR A 114 -7.06 3.47 -20.26
CA TYR A 114 -7.12 4.88 -19.84
C TYR A 114 -8.53 5.27 -19.41
N ALA A 115 -9.56 4.93 -20.19
CA ALA A 115 -10.95 5.23 -19.82
C ALA A 115 -11.36 4.60 -18.49
N ARG A 116 -10.86 3.39 -18.20
CA ARG A 116 -11.11 2.64 -16.96
C ARG A 116 -10.39 3.22 -15.75
N PHE A 117 -9.13 3.65 -15.90
CA PHE A 117 -8.29 4.04 -14.78
C PHE A 117 -8.09 5.55 -14.61
N LYS A 118 -8.60 6.39 -15.52
CA LYS A 118 -8.45 7.86 -15.47
C LYS A 118 -8.86 8.50 -14.14
N ASN A 119 -9.77 7.90 -13.39
CA ASN A 119 -10.21 8.43 -12.09
C ASN A 119 -9.15 8.30 -10.99
N TYR A 120 -8.08 7.54 -11.22
CA TYR A 120 -6.93 7.43 -10.31
C TYR A 120 -5.79 8.36 -10.71
N PHE A 121 -5.95 9.18 -11.76
CA PHE A 121 -4.94 10.12 -12.23
C PHE A 121 -5.02 11.43 -11.44
N GLU A 122 -4.68 11.36 -10.17
CA GLU A 122 -4.68 12.50 -9.27
C GLU A 122 -3.42 12.48 -8.42
N LYS A 123 -2.72 13.62 -8.38
CA LYS A 123 -1.52 13.78 -7.54
C LYS A 123 -1.89 13.64 -6.07
N GLY A 124 -1.01 13.02 -5.29
CA GLY A 124 -1.24 12.80 -3.86
C GLY A 124 -1.97 11.50 -3.53
N TYR A 125 -2.54 10.79 -4.50
CA TYR A 125 -3.14 9.49 -4.25
C TYR A 125 -2.07 8.44 -3.93
N ASN A 126 -2.30 7.62 -2.91
CA ASN A 126 -1.55 6.41 -2.66
C ASN A 126 -2.25 5.25 -3.35
N LEU A 127 -1.58 4.60 -4.29
CA LEU A 127 -2.19 3.56 -5.12
C LEU A 127 -1.47 2.24 -4.98
N THR A 128 -2.23 1.15 -4.99
CA THR A 128 -1.76 -0.17 -5.39
C THR A 128 -2.07 -0.40 -6.86
N VAL A 129 -1.06 -0.78 -7.63
CA VAL A 129 -1.17 -1.19 -9.03
C VAL A 129 -0.90 -2.69 -9.13
N ASN A 130 -1.90 -3.44 -9.62
CA ASN A 130 -1.77 -4.85 -9.93
C ASN A 130 -1.66 -5.03 -11.43
N GLY A 131 -0.81 -5.94 -11.87
CA GLY A 131 -0.64 -6.25 -13.27
C GLY A 131 0.27 -7.44 -13.50
N PHE A 132 0.60 -7.71 -14.75
CA PHE A 132 1.54 -8.76 -15.12
C PHE A 132 2.29 -8.39 -16.39
N PHE A 133 3.48 -8.93 -16.57
CA PHE A 133 4.20 -8.80 -17.82
C PHE A 133 3.63 -9.73 -18.89
N LYS A 134 3.39 -9.19 -20.08
CA LYS A 134 3.03 -9.95 -21.30
C LYS A 134 4.04 -9.69 -22.41
N PRO A 135 4.18 -10.60 -23.39
CA PRO A 135 4.96 -10.33 -24.60
C PRO A 135 4.45 -9.07 -25.29
N GLY A 136 5.37 -8.19 -25.68
CA GLY A 136 5.08 -6.98 -26.42
C GLY A 136 4.86 -7.24 -27.91
N TRP A 137 4.58 -6.18 -28.67
CA TRP A 137 4.35 -6.28 -30.12
C TRP A 137 5.61 -6.70 -30.90
N LYS A 138 6.80 -6.32 -30.40
CA LYS A 138 8.08 -6.71 -30.99
C LYS A 138 8.62 -7.94 -30.28
N GLU A 139 9.19 -8.85 -31.06
CA GLU A 139 9.86 -10.03 -30.51
C GLU A 139 10.97 -9.63 -29.53
N GLY A 140 11.07 -10.35 -28.41
CA GLY A 140 12.02 -10.05 -27.33
C GLY A 140 11.66 -8.84 -26.46
N THR A 141 10.50 -8.20 -26.67
CA THR A 141 10.02 -7.11 -25.80
C THR A 141 8.89 -7.58 -24.90
N TYR A 142 8.73 -6.90 -23.76
CA TYR A 142 7.67 -7.15 -22.81
C TYR A 142 6.99 -5.84 -22.41
N GLU A 143 5.71 -5.93 -22.09
CA GLU A 143 4.93 -4.80 -21.59
C GLU A 143 4.22 -5.20 -20.30
N PHE A 144 4.17 -4.28 -19.34
CA PHE A 144 3.45 -4.49 -18.10
C PHE A 144 1.98 -4.10 -18.29
N LYS A 145 1.08 -5.09 -18.25
CA LYS A 145 -0.36 -4.88 -18.34
C LYS A 145 -0.94 -4.65 -16.96
N VAL A 146 -1.43 -3.44 -16.69
CA VAL A 146 -2.18 -3.14 -15.46
C VAL A 146 -3.57 -3.78 -15.54
N THR A 147 -3.91 -4.59 -14.53
CA THR A 147 -5.20 -5.28 -14.45
C THR A 147 -6.17 -4.58 -13.49
N ASN A 148 -5.65 -3.99 -12.41
CA ASN A 148 -6.43 -3.29 -11.41
C ASN A 148 -5.61 -2.22 -10.67
N ILE A 149 -6.25 -1.07 -10.39
CA ILE A 149 -5.74 -0.02 -9.52
C ILE A 149 -6.72 0.14 -8.35
N THR A 150 -6.18 0.25 -7.14
CA THR A 150 -6.96 0.51 -5.92
C THR A 150 -6.24 1.54 -5.06
N LEU A 151 -6.99 2.42 -4.39
CA LEU A 151 -6.47 3.28 -3.31
C LEU A 151 -5.88 2.44 -2.17
N LEU A 152 -4.72 2.84 -1.65
CA LEU A 152 -3.99 2.10 -0.62
C LEU A 152 -4.79 2.01 0.69
N GLU A 153 -5.54 3.06 0.98
CA GLU A 153 -6.49 3.19 2.09
C GLU A 153 -7.54 2.06 2.09
N MET A 154 -7.90 1.57 0.89
CA MET A 154 -8.93 0.55 0.73
C MET A 154 -8.36 -0.87 0.75
N VAL A 155 -7.04 -1.05 0.70
CA VAL A 155 -6.40 -2.37 0.58
C VAL A 155 -6.75 -3.25 1.77
N LYS A 156 -6.55 -2.75 3.00
CA LYS A 156 -6.82 -3.54 4.21
C LYS A 156 -8.29 -3.90 4.37
N GLU A 157 -9.21 -3.01 4.02
CA GLU A 157 -10.64 -3.25 4.17
C GLU A 157 -11.19 -4.17 3.07
N LYS A 158 -10.78 -3.97 1.81
CA LYS A 158 -11.32 -4.73 0.67
C LYS A 158 -10.62 -6.06 0.45
N LEU A 159 -9.30 -6.12 0.61
CA LEU A 159 -8.55 -7.31 0.23
C LEU A 159 -8.40 -8.31 1.38
N THR A 160 -8.62 -7.95 2.64
CA THR A 160 -8.39 -8.90 3.75
C THR A 160 -9.55 -9.87 3.91
N LYS A 161 -9.35 -11.11 3.49
CA LYS A 161 -10.30 -12.21 3.74
C LYS A 161 -10.14 -12.74 5.17
N GLN A 162 -8.90 -13.04 5.55
CA GLN A 162 -8.58 -13.64 6.84
C GLN A 162 -7.24 -13.12 7.33
N LEU A 163 -7.17 -12.89 8.64
CA LEU A 163 -5.97 -12.49 9.37
C LEU A 163 -5.55 -13.64 10.28
N ASP A 164 -4.46 -14.30 9.93
CA ASP A 164 -3.87 -15.40 10.70
C ASP A 164 -2.75 -14.84 11.58
N LEU A 165 -2.92 -14.99 12.89
CA LEU A 165 -1.99 -14.53 13.92
C LEU A 165 -1.33 -15.73 14.59
N HIS A 166 -0.02 -15.86 14.45
CA HIS A 166 0.76 -16.95 15.01
C HIS A 166 1.57 -16.42 16.19
N LEU A 167 1.43 -17.06 17.36
CA LEU A 167 2.11 -16.65 18.57
C LEU A 167 2.25 -17.82 19.56
N ASP A 168 3.27 -17.77 20.40
CA ASP A 168 3.41 -18.70 21.51
C ASP A 168 2.33 -18.46 22.55
N VAL A 169 1.84 -19.54 23.18
CA VAL A 169 0.81 -19.44 24.24
C VAL A 169 1.28 -18.57 25.41
N ALA A 170 2.59 -18.54 25.68
CA ALA A 170 3.19 -17.71 26.72
C ALA A 170 3.10 -16.20 26.41
N ALA A 171 2.96 -15.82 25.14
CA ALA A 171 2.79 -14.43 24.73
C ALA A 171 1.33 -13.95 24.84
N LEU A 172 0.38 -14.84 25.15
CA LEU A 172 -1.03 -14.49 25.34
C LEU A 172 -1.27 -13.89 26.73
N THR A 173 -0.89 -12.64 26.91
CA THR A 173 -1.13 -11.88 28.15
C THR A 173 -2.54 -11.30 28.22
N GLU A 174 -2.94 -10.82 29.40
CA GLU A 174 -4.23 -10.14 29.59
C GLU A 174 -4.36 -8.89 28.72
N ASP A 175 -3.28 -8.14 28.51
CA ASP A 175 -3.25 -6.95 27.64
C ASP A 175 -3.53 -7.32 26.18
N VAL A 176 -2.90 -8.39 25.69
CA VAL A 176 -3.12 -8.90 24.31
C VAL A 176 -4.58 -9.29 24.14
N VAL A 177 -5.12 -10.08 25.08
CA VAL A 177 -6.52 -10.52 25.03
C VAL A 177 -7.48 -9.31 25.08
N SER A 178 -7.23 -8.37 25.99
CA SER A 178 -8.06 -7.18 26.16
C SER A 178 -8.08 -6.30 24.92
N PHE A 179 -6.93 -6.11 24.27
CA PHE A 179 -6.84 -5.38 23.01
C PHE A 179 -7.76 -5.98 21.94
N PHE A 180 -7.62 -7.28 21.65
CA PHE A 180 -8.42 -7.93 20.61
C PHE A 180 -9.90 -7.97 20.94
N VAL A 181 -10.26 -8.18 22.22
CA VAL A 181 -11.66 -8.17 22.66
C VAL A 181 -12.29 -6.78 22.50
N ASN A 182 -11.57 -5.72 22.88
CA ASN A 182 -12.09 -4.35 22.77
C ASN A 182 -12.19 -3.91 21.31
N ASN A 183 -11.13 -4.10 20.52
CA ASN A 183 -11.12 -3.75 19.09
C ASN A 183 -12.23 -4.52 18.33
N ALA A 184 -12.41 -5.82 18.60
CA ALA A 184 -13.47 -6.60 17.98
C ALA A 184 -14.88 -6.15 18.40
N LYS A 185 -15.08 -5.63 19.62
CA LYS A 185 -16.37 -5.08 20.07
C LYS A 185 -16.69 -3.76 19.37
N GLU A 186 -15.71 -2.85 19.26
CA GLU A 186 -15.86 -1.52 18.66
C GLU A 186 -15.95 -1.57 17.14
N HIS A 187 -15.27 -2.52 16.50
CA HIS A 187 -15.14 -2.65 15.04
C HIS A 187 -15.71 -3.97 14.51
N ASN A 188 -16.92 -4.33 14.96
CA ASN A 188 -17.62 -5.58 14.62
C ASN A 188 -18.35 -5.60 13.26
N ASN A 189 -18.12 -4.59 12.42
CA ASN A 189 -18.83 -4.37 11.16
C ASN A 189 -18.01 -4.76 9.92
N GLY A 190 -17.01 -5.62 10.07
CA GLY A 190 -16.16 -6.09 8.98
C GLY A 190 -16.44 -7.53 8.55
N ALA A 191 -15.77 -7.92 7.46
CA ALA A 191 -15.91 -9.24 6.84
C ALA A 191 -14.65 -10.11 7.02
N THR A 192 -13.63 -9.64 7.74
CA THR A 192 -12.37 -10.35 7.91
C THR A 192 -12.48 -11.40 9.01
N THR A 193 -12.14 -12.64 8.71
CA THR A 193 -11.99 -13.69 9.72
C THR A 193 -10.70 -13.49 10.49
N LEU A 194 -10.76 -13.41 11.82
CA LEU A 194 -9.56 -13.40 12.67
C LEU A 194 -9.30 -14.83 13.15
N ARG A 195 -8.08 -15.33 12.97
CA ARG A 195 -7.67 -16.65 13.44
C ARG A 195 -6.37 -16.54 14.23
N PHE A 196 -6.37 -17.11 15.43
CA PHE A 196 -5.18 -17.29 16.25
C PHE A 196 -4.66 -18.71 16.10
N HIS A 197 -3.35 -18.83 15.93
CA HIS A 197 -2.59 -20.05 15.97
C HIS A 197 -1.64 -19.98 17.16
N LEU A 198 -1.99 -20.68 18.24
CA LEU A 198 -1.27 -20.70 19.49
C LEU A 198 -0.35 -21.92 19.53
N TYR A 199 0.94 -21.70 19.78
CA TYR A 199 1.94 -22.75 19.87
C TYR A 199 2.30 -22.97 21.34
N ALA A 200 2.15 -24.22 21.79
CA ALA A 200 2.58 -24.65 23.12
C ALA A 200 4.07 -25.04 23.09
N PRO A 201 4.77 -25.05 24.26
CA PRO A 201 6.19 -25.39 24.32
C PRO A 201 6.55 -26.77 23.75
N ASP A 202 5.61 -27.71 23.79
CA ASP A 202 5.74 -29.07 23.25
C ASP A 202 5.38 -29.17 21.76
N GLN A 203 5.31 -28.04 21.05
CA GLN A 203 4.95 -27.91 19.63
C GLN A 203 3.48 -28.27 19.31
N GLN A 204 2.62 -28.47 20.31
CA GLN A 204 1.18 -28.57 20.04
C GLN A 204 0.63 -27.23 19.54
N LYS A 205 -0.26 -27.31 18.55
CA LYS A 205 -0.90 -26.15 17.93
C LYS A 205 -2.39 -26.12 18.26
N LEU A 206 -2.83 -25.08 18.96
CA LEU A 206 -4.25 -24.76 19.14
C LEU A 206 -4.65 -23.67 18.13
N SER A 207 -5.84 -23.77 17.54
CA SER A 207 -6.35 -22.75 16.63
C SER A 207 -7.73 -22.26 17.07
N LEU A 208 -7.88 -20.95 17.15
CA LEU A 208 -9.13 -20.27 17.50
C LEU A 208 -9.49 -19.33 16.35
N GLN A 209 -10.76 -19.23 15.99
CA GLN A 209 -11.20 -18.28 14.97
C GLN A 209 -12.52 -17.64 15.34
N THR A 210 -12.75 -16.42 14.85
CA THR A 210 -14.04 -15.75 14.94
C THR A 210 -15.15 -16.60 14.32
N VAL A 211 -16.30 -16.67 14.98
CA VAL A 211 -17.49 -17.36 14.50
C VAL A 211 -18.59 -16.32 14.29
N GLY A 212 -19.23 -16.30 13.12
CA GLY A 212 -20.28 -15.34 12.79
C GLY A 212 -19.73 -14.08 12.12
N LYS A 213 -19.98 -12.91 12.72
CA LYS A 213 -19.50 -11.63 12.16
C LYS A 213 -17.98 -11.55 12.25
N GLY A 214 -17.34 -11.14 11.17
CA GLY A 214 -15.90 -10.88 11.12
C GLY A 214 -15.54 -9.58 11.84
N ILE A 215 -14.25 -9.28 11.83
CA ILE A 215 -13.72 -8.00 12.29
C ILE A 215 -13.49 -7.06 11.11
N LYS A 216 -13.50 -5.75 11.38
CA LYS A 216 -13.04 -4.75 10.42
C LYS A 216 -11.54 -4.54 10.57
N MET A 217 -10.80 -4.65 9.46
CA MET A 217 -9.41 -4.19 9.42
C MET A 217 -9.38 -2.67 9.59
N ASN A 218 -8.77 -2.21 10.68
CA ASN A 218 -8.71 -0.81 11.09
C ASN A 218 -7.27 -0.42 11.44
N GLU A 219 -7.01 0.89 11.56
CA GLU A 219 -5.67 1.41 11.81
C GLU A 219 -5.10 1.00 13.17
N GLU A 220 -5.93 0.98 14.21
CA GLU A 220 -5.53 0.55 15.55
C GLU A 220 -5.01 -0.89 15.54
N LEU A 221 -5.75 -1.80 14.89
CA LEU A 221 -5.36 -3.20 14.72
C LEU A 221 -4.05 -3.33 13.93
N THR A 222 -3.92 -2.65 12.79
CA THR A 222 -2.69 -2.73 11.98
C THR A 222 -1.48 -2.16 12.72
N ASN A 223 -1.66 -1.08 13.49
CA ASN A 223 -0.60 -0.47 14.29
C ASN A 223 -0.18 -1.37 15.45
N TYR A 224 -1.15 -1.97 16.16
CA TYR A 224 -0.85 -2.93 17.22
C TYR A 224 -0.03 -4.11 16.69
N LEU A 225 -0.48 -4.71 15.59
CA LEU A 225 0.20 -5.84 14.96
C LEU A 225 1.58 -5.50 14.42
N TYR A 226 1.75 -4.29 13.87
CA TYR A 226 3.06 -3.83 13.42
C TYR A 226 4.07 -3.69 14.56
N ASN A 227 3.60 -3.27 15.74
CA ASN A 227 4.42 -3.07 16.94
C ASN A 227 4.50 -4.31 17.86
N ALA A 228 3.87 -5.43 17.48
CA ALA A 228 3.86 -6.67 18.23
C ALA A 228 4.71 -7.76 17.53
N PRO A 229 6.05 -7.70 17.60
CA PRO A 229 6.93 -8.62 16.87
C PRO A 229 6.81 -10.08 17.32
N PHE A 230 6.23 -10.33 18.50
CA PHE A 230 5.93 -11.67 19.02
C PHE A 230 4.70 -12.31 18.35
N ILE A 231 3.97 -11.57 17.50
CA ILE A 231 2.86 -12.08 16.70
C ILE A 231 3.32 -12.11 15.24
N GLU A 232 3.52 -13.31 14.70
CA GLU A 232 3.72 -13.47 13.27
C GLU A 232 2.37 -13.34 12.54
N VAL A 233 2.28 -12.35 11.66
CA VAL A 233 1.06 -12.00 10.94
C VAL A 233 1.09 -12.54 9.51
N LYS A 234 0.05 -13.29 9.15
CA LYS A 234 -0.22 -13.73 7.78
C LYS A 234 -1.57 -13.19 7.32
N VAL A 235 -1.57 -12.44 6.23
CA VAL A 235 -2.78 -11.92 5.60
C VAL A 235 -3.16 -12.82 4.44
N VAL A 236 -4.36 -13.38 4.50
CA VAL A 236 -4.97 -14.08 3.37
C VAL A 236 -5.82 -13.07 2.62
N THR A 237 -5.41 -12.75 1.39
CA THR A 237 -6.14 -11.80 0.56
C THR A 237 -7.31 -12.46 -0.17
N GLN A 238 -8.37 -11.69 -0.44
CA GLN A 238 -9.35 -12.03 -1.47
C GLN A 238 -8.62 -11.98 -2.81
N GLU A 239 -8.53 -13.13 -3.49
CA GLU A 239 -8.08 -13.13 -4.88
C GLU A 239 -9.18 -12.48 -5.71
N ASN A 240 -8.87 -11.34 -6.32
CA ASN A 240 -9.69 -10.80 -7.39
C ASN A 240 -9.49 -11.72 -8.59
N ASN A 241 -10.39 -12.70 -8.76
CA ASN A 241 -10.55 -13.43 -10.01
C ASN A 241 -10.74 -12.46 -11.19
#